data_AF-A0A971LC30-F1
#
_entry.id   AF-A0A971LC30-F1
#
_cell.length_a   1.000
_cell.length_b   1.000
_cell.length_c   1.000
_cell.angle_alpha   90.00
_cell.angle_beta   90.00
_cell.angle_gamma   90.00
#
_symmetry.space_group_name_H-M   'P 1'
#
loop_
_entity.id
_entity.type
_entity.pdbx_description
1 polymer ?
#
loop_
_entity_poly.entity_id
_entity_poly.type
_entity_poly.pdbx_seq_one_letter_code
_entity_poly.pdbx_strand_id
1 'polypeptide(L)'
;MKSLFLPVHVFFLLIFSLLFAKACMAFEIRDLVEYVDPFIGVRDPGSNTTIGPQLPFGSINPGPDTKDGGPDGYHPARPIRGFSQNHVSGTGGGGKYGHILISPQ
;
A
#
# COMPACT_ATOMS: atom_id res chain seq x y z
N MET A 1 56.81 8.67 -28.10
CA MET A 1 56.12 7.90 -27.04
C MET A 1 54.92 8.62 -26.41
N LYS A 2 54.73 9.95 -26.56
CA LYS A 2 53.61 10.70 -25.94
C LYS A 2 52.25 10.56 -26.66
N SER A 3 52.24 10.20 -27.95
CA SER A 3 51.02 10.10 -28.78
C SER A 3 50.14 8.88 -28.47
N LEU A 4 50.69 7.84 -27.84
CA LEU A 4 49.95 6.61 -27.50
C LEU A 4 49.23 6.71 -26.15
N PHE A 5 49.65 7.62 -25.26
CA PHE A 5 49.01 7.82 -23.95
C PHE A 5 47.69 8.59 -24.04
N LEU A 6 47.56 9.52 -25.00
CA LEU A 6 46.35 10.31 -25.20
C LEU A 6 45.09 9.47 -25.50
N PRO A 7 45.08 8.49 -26.44
CA PRO A 7 43.89 7.68 -26.71
C PRO A 7 43.49 6.78 -25.54
N VAL A 8 44.45 6.34 -24.72
CA VAL A 8 44.18 5.52 -23.53
C VAL A 8 43.43 6.34 -22.47
N HIS A 9 43.85 7.59 -22.22
CA HIS A 9 43.14 8.46 -21.26
C HIS A 9 41.75 8.86 -21.76
N VAL A 10 41.59 9.10 -23.07
CA VAL A 10 40.27 9.37 -23.68
C VAL A 10 39.33 8.17 -23.54
N PHE A 11 39.84 6.95 -23.72
CA PHE A 11 39.06 5.72 -23.52
C PHE A 11 38.59 5.56 -22.07
N PHE A 12 39.49 5.78 -21.09
CA PHE A 12 39.11 5.75 -19.67
C PHE A 12 38.10 6.84 -19.30
N LEU A 13 38.23 8.04 -19.87
CA LEU A 13 37.26 9.13 -19.66
C LEU A 13 35.88 8.81 -20.26
N LEU A 14 35.83 8.17 -21.44
CA LEU A 14 34.58 7.73 -22.05
C LEU A 14 33.89 6.63 -21.23
N ILE A 15 34.65 5.65 -20.74
CA ILE A 15 34.11 4.62 -19.84
C ILE A 15 33.57 5.24 -18.56
N PHE A 16 34.33 6.16 -17.95
CA PHE A 16 33.90 6.85 -16.74
C PHE A 16 32.62 7.67 -16.97
N SER A 17 32.54 8.40 -18.09
CA SER A 17 31.35 9.15 -18.48
C SER A 17 30.12 8.25 -18.69
N LEU A 18 30.30 7.09 -19.34
CA LEU A 18 29.23 6.11 -19.57
C LEU A 18 28.74 5.48 -18.24
N LEU A 19 29.66 5.16 -17.34
CA LEU A 19 29.32 4.62 -16.01
C LEU A 19 28.58 5.67 -15.17
N PHE A 20 29.03 6.93 -15.21
CA PHE A 20 28.39 8.02 -14.50
C PHE A 20 26.97 8.32 -15.03
N ALA A 21 26.79 8.32 -16.35
CA ALA A 21 25.48 8.48 -16.97
C ALA A 21 24.50 7.37 -16.56
N LYS A 22 24.96 6.10 -16.50
CA LYS A 22 24.13 4.99 -15.99
C LYS A 22 23.73 5.16 -14.53
N ALA A 23 24.65 5.58 -13.66
CA ALA A 23 24.36 5.81 -12.26
C ALA A 23 23.32 6.94 -12.07
N CYS A 24 23.38 7.98 -12.89
CA CYS A 24 22.43 9.10 -12.85
C CYS A 24 21.00 8.68 -13.26
N MET A 25 20.86 7.68 -14.15
CA MET A 25 19.56 7.15 -14.56
C MET A 25 18.99 6.04 -13.66
N ALA A 26 19.70 5.64 -12.59
CA ALA A 26 19.30 4.54 -11.73
C ALA A 26 18.28 4.93 -10.63
N PHE A 27 17.77 6.16 -10.63
CA PHE A 27 16.79 6.60 -9.65
C PHE A 27 15.37 6.17 -10.05
N GLU A 28 14.84 5.17 -9.36
CA GLU A 28 13.45 4.75 -9.47
C GLU A 28 12.61 5.51 -8.44
N ILE A 29 11.67 6.34 -8.90
CA ILE A 29 10.65 6.91 -8.03
C ILE A 29 9.64 5.80 -7.77
N ARG A 30 9.59 5.30 -6.53
CA ARG A 30 8.56 4.38 -6.08
C ARG A 30 7.37 5.13 -5.53
N ASP A 31 6.17 4.64 -5.81
CA ASP A 31 4.98 5.18 -5.19
C ASP A 31 4.96 4.80 -3.70
N LEU A 32 4.67 5.77 -2.83
CA LEU A 32 4.58 5.52 -1.39
C LEU A 32 3.47 4.52 -1.03
N VAL A 33 2.47 4.37 -1.90
CA VAL A 33 1.40 3.37 -1.73
C VAL A 33 1.93 1.94 -1.70
N GLU A 34 3.10 1.67 -2.30
CA GLU A 34 3.72 0.34 -2.30
C GLU A 34 4.15 -0.13 -0.90
N TYR A 35 4.30 0.80 0.04
CA TYR A 35 4.63 0.50 1.43
C TYR A 35 3.41 0.23 2.32
N VAL A 36 2.19 0.44 1.81
CA VAL A 36 0.95 0.28 2.58
C VAL A 36 0.47 -1.17 2.49
N ASP A 37 0.38 -1.85 3.63
CA ASP A 37 -0.28 -3.15 3.77
C ASP A 37 -1.61 -3.00 4.54
N PRO A 38 -2.77 -3.07 3.86
CA PRO A 38 -4.08 -2.95 4.49
C PRO A 38 -4.42 -4.07 5.48
N PHE A 39 -3.66 -5.17 5.52
CA PHE A 39 -3.92 -6.28 6.44
C PHE A 39 -3.26 -6.11 7.82
N ILE A 40 -2.37 -5.12 7.97
CA ILE A 40 -1.80 -4.77 9.29
C ILE A 40 -2.93 -4.30 10.20
N GLY A 41 -3.02 -4.87 11.41
CA GLY A 41 -4.09 -4.59 12.36
C GLY A 41 -5.42 -5.32 12.08
N VAL A 42 -5.75 -5.64 10.83
CA VAL A 42 -6.95 -6.44 10.49
C VAL A 42 -6.83 -7.88 11.01
N ARG A 43 -5.62 -8.44 10.94
CA ARG A 43 -5.36 -9.84 11.34
C ARG A 43 -5.18 -10.00 12.84
N ASP A 44 -5.02 -8.90 13.58
CA ASP A 44 -4.79 -8.91 15.02
C ASP A 44 -6.13 -8.83 15.77
N PRO A 45 -6.48 -9.84 16.59
CA PRO A 45 -7.72 -9.84 17.34
C PRO A 45 -7.86 -8.59 18.23
N GLY A 46 -8.91 -7.81 18.00
CA GLY A 46 -9.24 -6.64 18.82
C GLY A 46 -8.58 -5.33 18.40
N SER A 47 -7.69 -5.33 17.40
CA SER A 47 -7.20 -4.08 16.78
C SER A 47 -8.30 -3.40 15.97
N ASN A 48 -9.17 -4.17 15.30
CA ASN A 48 -10.33 -3.69 14.53
C ASN A 48 -9.94 -2.59 13.52
N THR A 49 -8.82 -2.78 12.82
CA THR A 49 -8.42 -1.86 11.75
C THR A 49 -9.27 -2.13 10.51
N THR A 50 -9.86 -1.09 9.92
CA THR A 50 -10.73 -1.27 8.74
C THR A 50 -9.96 -1.70 7.50
N ILE A 51 -10.56 -2.60 6.72
CA ILE A 51 -10.08 -2.97 5.38
C ILE A 51 -11.04 -2.47 4.31
N GLY A 52 -10.51 -1.95 3.21
CA GLY A 52 -11.28 -1.42 2.08
C GLY A 52 -10.72 -0.10 1.55
N PRO A 53 -11.21 0.38 0.41
CA PRO A 53 -10.71 1.61 -0.20
C PRO A 53 -11.15 2.84 0.60
N GLN A 54 -10.20 3.69 0.99
CA GLN A 54 -10.47 4.90 1.77
C GLN A 54 -9.64 6.07 1.26
N LEU A 55 -10.20 7.28 1.32
CA LEU A 55 -9.45 8.51 1.12
C LEU A 55 -8.91 9.00 2.46
N PRO A 56 -7.75 9.69 2.50
CA PRO A 56 -7.32 10.41 3.68
C PRO A 56 -8.42 11.35 4.18
N PHE A 57 -8.85 11.18 5.44
CA PHE A 57 -9.93 11.94 6.07
C PHE A 57 -11.30 11.84 5.37
N GLY A 58 -11.53 10.77 4.59
CA GLY A 58 -12.81 10.50 3.97
C GLY A 58 -13.94 10.29 5.00
N SER A 59 -15.15 10.69 4.65
CA SER A 59 -16.35 10.47 5.47
C SER A 59 -17.01 9.10 5.24
N ILE A 60 -16.55 8.37 4.21
CA ILE A 60 -17.07 7.08 3.78
C ILE A 60 -15.92 6.08 3.81
N ASN A 61 -16.13 4.99 4.53
CA ASN A 61 -15.14 3.94 4.79
C ASN A 61 -15.74 2.59 4.39
N PRO A 62 -15.85 2.31 3.08
CA PRO A 62 -16.48 1.10 2.61
C PRO A 62 -15.59 -0.11 2.91
N GLY A 63 -16.18 -1.21 3.32
CA GLY A 63 -15.44 -2.42 3.69
C GLY A 63 -16.32 -3.67 3.76
N PRO A 64 -15.70 -4.86 3.70
CA PRO A 64 -16.42 -6.13 3.73
C PRO A 64 -17.02 -6.40 5.10
N ASP A 65 -18.25 -6.92 5.09
CA ASP A 65 -18.91 -7.42 6.29
C ASP A 65 -18.87 -8.94 6.37
N THR A 66 -18.61 -9.46 7.55
CA THR A 66 -18.57 -10.91 7.80
C THR A 66 -19.46 -11.29 8.99
N LYS A 67 -19.60 -12.59 9.23
CA LYS A 67 -20.12 -13.06 10.52
C LYS A 67 -19.08 -12.77 11.60
N ASP A 68 -19.49 -12.25 12.76
CA ASP A 68 -18.61 -11.95 13.90
C ASP A 68 -17.54 -10.87 13.64
N GLY A 69 -17.75 -10.01 12.64
CA GLY A 69 -16.92 -8.82 12.44
C GLY A 69 -17.04 -7.84 13.62
N GLY A 70 -15.96 -7.12 13.91
CA GLY A 70 -15.90 -6.12 14.97
C GLY A 70 -16.49 -4.76 14.53
N PRO A 71 -16.08 -3.66 15.18
CA PRO A 71 -16.36 -2.29 14.74
C PRO A 71 -15.91 -1.96 13.31
N ASP A 72 -15.00 -2.75 12.75
CA ASP A 72 -14.48 -2.70 11.39
C ASP A 72 -15.29 -3.55 10.38
N GLY A 73 -16.29 -4.30 10.85
CA GLY A 73 -17.18 -5.14 10.03
C GLY A 73 -16.58 -6.48 9.57
N TYR A 74 -15.26 -6.65 9.65
CA TYR A 74 -14.55 -7.77 9.05
C TYR A 74 -13.95 -8.73 10.09
N HIS A 75 -14.01 -10.03 9.81
CA HIS A 75 -13.30 -11.07 10.53
C HIS A 75 -12.66 -12.01 9.49
N PRO A 76 -11.33 -12.19 9.51
CA PRO A 76 -10.60 -12.88 8.44
C PRO A 76 -10.92 -14.38 8.28
N ALA A 77 -11.57 -15.01 9.26
CA ALA A 77 -11.91 -16.43 9.26
C ALA A 77 -13.36 -16.69 8.82
N ARG A 78 -14.06 -15.66 8.36
CA ARG A 78 -15.51 -15.69 8.15
C ARG A 78 -15.84 -15.27 6.72
N PRO A 79 -16.88 -15.87 6.11
CA PRO A 79 -17.26 -15.54 4.75
C PRO A 79 -17.78 -14.11 4.67
N ILE A 80 -17.42 -13.41 3.59
CA ILE A 80 -17.93 -12.07 3.26
C ILE A 80 -19.41 -12.19 2.89
N ARG A 81 -20.22 -11.31 3.45
CA ARG A 81 -21.67 -11.21 3.24
C ARG A 81 -22.05 -10.08 2.30
N GLY A 82 -21.20 -9.07 2.19
CA GLY A 82 -21.39 -7.89 1.37
C GLY A 82 -20.41 -6.80 1.80
N PHE A 83 -20.64 -5.58 1.34
CA PHE A 83 -19.81 -4.41 1.61
C PHE A 83 -20.68 -3.27 2.10
N SER A 84 -20.54 -2.88 3.37
CA SER A 84 -21.18 -1.67 3.89
C SER A 84 -20.28 -0.45 3.74
N GLN A 85 -20.90 0.73 3.76
CA GLN A 85 -20.23 1.97 3.33
C GLN A 85 -19.47 2.70 4.43
N ASN A 86 -19.77 2.41 5.71
CA ASN A 86 -19.21 3.16 6.84
C ASN A 86 -18.76 2.22 7.97
N HIS A 87 -17.44 2.07 8.12
CA HIS A 87 -16.79 1.39 9.25
C HIS A 87 -15.93 2.34 10.07
N VAL A 88 -15.63 1.95 11.31
CA VAL A 88 -14.73 2.72 12.19
C VAL A 88 -13.51 1.90 12.55
N SER A 89 -12.34 2.46 12.26
CA SER A 89 -11.04 1.82 12.45
C SER A 89 -10.52 2.02 13.88
N GLY A 90 -9.93 0.97 14.46
CA GLY A 90 -9.16 1.04 15.70
C GLY A 90 -9.99 1.14 16.99
N THR A 91 -11.31 0.99 16.91
CA THR A 91 -12.18 1.15 18.09
C THR A 91 -12.47 -0.18 18.79
N GLY A 92 -12.72 -0.13 20.10
CA GLY A 92 -13.22 -1.26 20.87
C GLY A 92 -14.75 -1.29 20.98
N GLY A 93 -15.27 -2.37 21.56
CA GLY A 93 -16.71 -2.60 21.72
C GLY A 93 -17.32 -3.39 20.57
N GLY A 94 -18.65 -3.45 20.51
CA GLY A 94 -19.37 -4.12 19.42
C GLY A 94 -19.42 -3.29 18.14
N GLY A 95 -19.91 -3.90 17.05
CA GLY A 95 -20.06 -3.26 15.74
C GLY A 95 -20.74 -1.89 15.83
N LYS A 96 -20.11 -0.86 15.25
CA LYS A 96 -20.63 0.52 15.19
C LYS A 96 -20.57 1.01 13.76
N TYR A 97 -21.64 1.67 13.31
CA TYR A 97 -21.80 2.05 11.92
C TYR A 97 -21.79 0.80 11.00
N GLY A 98 -22.19 0.97 9.75
CA GLY A 98 -22.65 -0.12 8.87
C GLY A 98 -23.84 0.32 8.01
N HIS A 99 -23.87 1.61 7.69
CA HIS A 99 -25.00 2.24 7.03
C HIS A 99 -24.94 1.85 5.55
N ILE A 100 -25.88 1.00 5.13
CA ILE A 100 -26.08 0.46 3.78
C ILE A 100 -25.09 -0.66 3.44
N LEU A 101 -25.57 -1.91 3.55
CA LEU A 101 -24.89 -3.10 3.05
C LEU A 101 -25.27 -3.35 1.59
N ILE A 102 -24.28 -3.43 0.71
CA ILE A 102 -24.45 -3.89 -0.67
C ILE A 102 -23.93 -5.33 -0.76
N SER A 103 -24.81 -6.26 -1.09
CA SER A 103 -24.46 -7.67 -1.28
C SER A 103 -24.75 -8.05 -2.73
N PRO A 104 -23.73 -8.28 -3.57
CA PRO A 104 -23.95 -8.82 -4.90
C PRO A 104 -24.45 -10.27 -4.78
N GLN A 105 -25.56 -10.57 -5.45
CA GLN A 105 -26.17 -11.91 -5.50
C GLN A 105 -26.01 -12.52 -6.89
#